data_AF-A0A7S1N4I1-F1
#
_entry.id   AF-A0A7S1N4I1-F1
#
_cell.length_a   1.000
_cell.length_b   1.000
_cell.length_c   1.000
_cell.angle_alpha   90.00
_cell.angle_beta   90.00
_cell.angle_gamma   90.00
#
_symmetry.space_group_name_H-M   'P 1'
#
loop_
_entity.id
_entity.type
_entity.pdbx_description
1 polymer ?
#
loop_
_entity_poly.entity_id
_entity_poly.type
_entity_poly.pdbx_seq_one_letter_code
_entity_poly.pdbx_strand_id
1 'polypeptide(L)'
;MPTMMNKIKQELKEAKKDMEEVVKEVKKEAKGYCPKENAKKAESIPQIGWQEALKEHATGDIIMHHGTGTNSRNMQKAMGCYYSHTAMLLRSPPKDILQLYKVEDCPSDTYVWEVTAQVKGTRIVPWLKWIAAETERNGDKYIYVWRHLTGISSQAQATIYTEVRNLESLEYEKSQMQMIKALVHANDNDDMSSAFCSEGVAHIYKKAGLLPSAVITSNQTTADFSHYYSNADLGDQLQQGSLAPEVRVNVKNIQWPPA
;
A
#
# COMPACT_ATOMS: atom_id res chain seq x y z
N MET A 1 41.14 26.55 -5.92
CA MET A 1 40.05 25.77 -5.27
C MET A 1 38.76 26.11 -5.98
N PRO A 2 37.99 25.12 -6.47
CA PRO A 2 36.65 25.37 -6.98
C PRO A 2 35.85 26.10 -5.89
N THR A 3 35.16 27.18 -6.24
CA THR A 3 34.24 27.81 -5.31
C THR A 3 33.16 26.79 -4.94
N MET A 4 32.70 26.81 -3.69
CA MET A 4 31.62 25.94 -3.20
C MET A 4 30.42 25.90 -4.17
N MET A 5 30.15 27.03 -4.84
CA MET A 5 29.13 27.17 -5.88
C MET A 5 29.36 26.29 -7.13
N ASN A 6 30.61 26.09 -7.57
CA ASN A 6 30.91 25.22 -8.72
C ASN A 6 30.69 23.74 -8.37
N LYS A 7 31.01 23.34 -7.13
CA LYS A 7 30.76 21.98 -6.64
C LYS A 7 29.25 21.68 -6.61
N ILE A 8 28.46 22.59 -6.04
CA ILE A 8 26.98 22.47 -6.01
C ILE A 8 26.40 22.37 -7.42
N LYS A 9 26.88 23.17 -8.38
CA LYS A 9 26.40 23.11 -9.77
C LYS A 9 26.72 21.78 -10.44
N GLN A 10 27.88 21.20 -10.15
CA GLN A 10 28.26 19.89 -10.68
C GLN A 10 27.38 18.79 -10.10
N GLU A 11 27.19 18.77 -8.77
CA GLU A 11 26.32 17.81 -8.08
C GLU A 11 24.87 17.87 -8.61
N LEU A 12 24.32 19.08 -8.81
CA LEU A 12 22.99 19.25 -9.41
C LEU A 12 22.91 18.75 -10.86
N LYS A 13 23.99 18.90 -11.63
CA LYS A 13 24.04 18.43 -13.02
C LYS A 13 24.08 16.90 -13.08
N GLU A 14 24.86 16.27 -12.21
CA GLU A 14 24.94 14.81 -12.07
C GLU A 14 23.59 14.25 -11.61
N ALA A 15 23.00 14.78 -10.53
CA ALA A 15 21.68 14.37 -10.05
C ALA A 15 20.57 14.51 -11.12
N LYS A 16 20.62 15.56 -11.94
CA LYS A 16 19.67 15.73 -13.05
C LYS A 16 19.87 14.67 -14.14
N LYS A 17 21.12 14.33 -14.46
CA LYS A 17 21.43 13.29 -15.44
C LYS A 17 20.94 11.92 -14.94
N ASP A 18 21.22 11.59 -13.69
CA ASP A 18 20.77 10.33 -13.08
C ASP A 18 19.23 10.25 -13.08
N MET A 19 18.55 11.35 -12.74
CA MET A 19 17.09 11.44 -12.83
C MET A 19 16.58 11.25 -14.27
N GLU A 20 17.25 11.81 -15.27
CA GLU A 20 16.86 11.62 -16.68
C GLU A 20 17.03 10.17 -17.13
N GLU A 21 18.05 9.46 -16.63
CA GLU A 21 18.25 8.03 -16.89
C GLU A 21 17.16 7.19 -16.22
N VAL A 22 16.88 7.41 -14.93
CA VAL A 22 15.80 6.72 -14.22
C VAL A 22 14.44 6.96 -14.88
N VAL A 23 14.13 8.21 -15.27
CA VAL A 23 12.88 8.53 -15.98
C VAL A 23 12.79 7.81 -17.33
N LYS A 24 13.90 7.58 -18.03
CA LYS A 24 13.90 6.79 -19.27
C LYS A 24 13.60 5.31 -19.00
N GLU A 25 14.14 4.75 -17.92
CA GLU A 25 13.87 3.37 -17.50
C GLU A 25 12.39 3.18 -17.12
N VAL A 26 11.85 4.04 -16.25
CA VAL A 26 10.42 4.04 -15.90
C VAL A 26 9.55 4.16 -17.15
N LYS A 27 9.92 5.03 -18.10
CA LYS A 27 9.19 5.15 -19.38
C LYS A 27 9.29 3.90 -20.24
N LYS A 28 10.41 3.17 -20.20
CA LYS A 28 10.60 1.92 -20.94
C LYS A 28 9.72 0.82 -20.36
N GLU A 29 9.66 0.70 -19.05
CA GLU A 29 8.78 -0.27 -18.36
C GLU A 29 7.30 0.07 -18.56
N ALA A 30 6.95 1.35 -18.42
CA ALA A 30 5.59 1.84 -18.62
C ALA A 30 5.07 1.68 -20.07
N LYS A 31 5.92 1.37 -21.07
CA LYS A 31 5.46 1.08 -22.44
C LYS A 31 4.63 -0.20 -22.54
N GLY A 32 4.74 -1.11 -21.56
CA GLY A 32 3.89 -2.30 -21.47
C GLY A 32 2.53 -2.05 -20.81
N TYR A 33 2.31 -0.88 -20.20
CA TYR A 33 1.07 -0.61 -19.49
C TYR A 33 -0.08 -0.30 -20.44
N CYS A 34 -1.04 -1.22 -20.53
CA CYS A 34 -2.32 -1.01 -21.18
C CYS A 34 -3.43 -0.94 -20.12
N PRO A 35 -4.01 0.25 -19.85
CA PRO A 35 -5.05 0.39 -18.82
C PRO A 35 -6.25 -0.55 -19.05
N LYS A 36 -6.60 -0.82 -20.31
CA LYS A 36 -7.72 -1.71 -20.67
C LYS A 36 -7.40 -3.17 -20.38
N GLU A 37 -6.17 -3.62 -20.66
CA GLU A 37 -5.75 -4.99 -20.38
C GLU A 37 -5.60 -5.21 -18.88
N ASN A 38 -5.02 -4.24 -18.16
CA ASN A 38 -4.93 -4.29 -16.72
C ASN A 38 -6.31 -4.29 -16.07
N ALA A 39 -7.25 -3.47 -16.54
CA ALA A 39 -8.63 -3.51 -16.06
C ALA A 39 -9.29 -4.88 -16.30
N LYS A 40 -9.16 -5.45 -17.50
CA LYS A 40 -9.68 -6.80 -17.81
C LYS A 40 -9.04 -7.88 -16.92
N LYS A 41 -7.73 -7.77 -16.65
CA LYS A 41 -7.02 -8.69 -15.75
C LYS A 41 -7.58 -8.58 -14.33
N ALA A 42 -7.75 -7.36 -13.81
CA ALA A 42 -8.37 -7.14 -12.51
C ALA A 42 -9.80 -7.71 -12.50
N GLU A 43 -10.59 -7.48 -13.55
CA GLU A 43 -11.95 -8.00 -13.67
C GLU A 43 -12.02 -9.55 -13.69
N SER A 44 -10.95 -10.22 -14.12
CA SER A 44 -10.85 -11.68 -14.18
C SER A 44 -10.52 -12.35 -12.84
N ILE A 45 -10.11 -11.58 -11.83
CA ILE A 45 -9.79 -12.10 -10.50
C ILE A 45 -11.06 -12.68 -9.84
N PRO A 46 -10.97 -13.86 -9.19
CA PRO A 46 -12.12 -14.45 -8.49
C PRO A 46 -12.78 -13.47 -7.53
N GLN A 47 -14.10 -13.49 -7.44
CA GLN A 47 -14.87 -12.52 -6.64
C GLN A 47 -15.67 -13.22 -5.55
N ILE A 48 -15.64 -12.66 -4.35
CA ILE A 48 -16.42 -13.10 -3.18
C ILE A 48 -17.32 -11.98 -2.65
N GLY A 49 -18.31 -12.34 -1.83
CA GLY A 49 -19.16 -11.36 -1.14
C GLY A 49 -18.43 -10.66 0.00
N TRP A 50 -18.73 -9.39 0.26
CA TRP A 50 -18.11 -8.65 1.36
C TRP A 50 -18.39 -9.28 2.74
N GLN A 51 -19.56 -9.91 2.94
CA GLN A 51 -19.88 -10.61 4.18
C GLN A 51 -19.04 -11.88 4.38
N GLU A 52 -18.63 -12.51 3.28
CA GLU A 52 -17.77 -13.70 3.29
C GLU A 52 -16.34 -13.28 3.62
N ALA A 53 -15.81 -12.27 2.92
CA ALA A 53 -14.50 -11.67 3.21
C ALA A 53 -14.39 -11.26 4.69
N LEU A 54 -15.41 -10.58 5.22
CA LEU A 54 -15.42 -10.10 6.61
C LEU A 54 -15.28 -11.22 7.65
N LYS A 55 -15.73 -12.45 7.36
CA LYS A 55 -15.59 -13.59 8.28
C LYS A 55 -14.16 -14.12 8.35
N GLU A 56 -13.39 -13.93 7.28
CA GLU A 56 -12.05 -14.47 7.11
C GLU A 56 -10.96 -13.42 7.33
N HIS A 57 -11.30 -12.13 7.38
CA HIS A 57 -10.34 -11.08 7.64
C HIS A 57 -9.49 -11.35 8.89
N ALA A 58 -8.18 -11.28 8.69
CA ALA A 58 -7.19 -11.36 9.74
C ALA A 58 -6.34 -10.09 9.81
N THR A 59 -5.66 -9.91 10.96
CA THR A 59 -4.67 -8.85 11.12
C THR A 59 -3.48 -9.13 10.22
N GLY A 60 -3.10 -8.12 9.45
CA GLY A 60 -2.02 -8.21 8.48
C GLY A 60 -2.50 -8.47 7.06
N ASP A 61 -3.75 -8.87 6.82
CA ASP A 61 -4.29 -9.00 5.47
C ASP A 61 -4.12 -7.71 4.67
N ILE A 62 -3.92 -7.84 3.36
CA ILE A 62 -3.70 -6.69 2.47
C ILE A 62 -4.98 -6.37 1.73
N ILE A 63 -5.31 -5.09 1.65
CA ILE A 63 -6.31 -4.57 0.72
C ILE A 63 -5.62 -3.65 -0.28
N MET A 64 -5.95 -3.82 -1.55
CA MET A 64 -5.54 -2.91 -2.61
C MET A 64 -6.74 -2.43 -3.42
N HIS A 65 -6.63 -1.23 -3.96
CA HIS A 65 -7.66 -0.64 -4.81
C HIS A 65 -7.06 0.37 -5.79
N HIS A 66 -7.84 0.76 -6.80
CA HIS A 66 -7.39 1.65 -7.86
C HIS A 66 -8.00 3.04 -7.70
N GLY A 67 -7.26 4.09 -7.35
CA GLY A 67 -7.84 5.44 -7.33
C GLY A 67 -8.26 5.93 -8.73
N THR A 68 -9.33 6.72 -8.82
CA THR A 68 -9.84 7.26 -10.09
C THR A 68 -9.25 8.62 -10.47
N GLY A 69 -8.60 9.30 -9.52
CA GLY A 69 -7.96 10.61 -9.71
C GLY A 69 -6.66 10.57 -10.54
N THR A 70 -6.22 11.74 -11.02
CA THR A 70 -5.05 11.89 -11.91
C THR A 70 -3.77 11.28 -11.33
N ASN A 71 -3.49 11.52 -10.05
CA ASN A 71 -2.29 10.98 -9.40
C ASN A 71 -2.31 9.46 -9.37
N SER A 72 -3.44 8.85 -9.01
CA SER A 72 -3.63 7.40 -9.01
C SER A 72 -3.43 6.79 -10.38
N ARG A 73 -3.99 7.39 -11.44
CA ARG A 73 -3.80 6.91 -12.82
C ARG A 73 -2.35 7.01 -13.28
N ASN A 74 -1.63 8.06 -12.89
CA ASN A 74 -0.21 8.21 -13.19
C ASN A 74 0.62 7.13 -12.48
N MET A 75 0.32 6.85 -11.19
CA MET A 75 0.99 5.78 -10.44
C MET A 75 0.71 4.40 -11.05
N GLN A 76 -0.55 4.10 -11.38
CA GLN A 76 -0.93 2.84 -12.04
C GLN A 76 -0.11 2.61 -13.31
N LYS A 77 0.01 3.65 -14.15
CA LYS A 77 0.80 3.61 -15.37
C LYS A 77 2.28 3.40 -15.11
N ALA A 78 2.84 4.12 -14.14
CA ALA A 78 4.26 4.03 -13.82
C ALA A 78 4.63 2.66 -13.24
N MET A 79 3.78 2.10 -12.38
CA MET A 79 3.97 0.79 -11.76
C MET A 79 3.61 -0.39 -12.67
N GLY A 80 3.00 -0.15 -13.84
CA GLY A 80 2.44 -1.25 -14.64
C GLY A 80 1.28 -1.99 -13.96
N CYS A 81 0.70 -1.42 -12.90
CA CYS A 81 -0.23 -2.08 -11.98
C CYS A 81 -1.62 -1.42 -12.03
N TYR A 82 -2.69 -2.21 -11.90
CA TYR A 82 -4.04 -1.66 -11.85
C TYR A 82 -4.34 -0.93 -10.53
N TYR A 83 -3.71 -1.36 -9.44
CA TYR A 83 -3.91 -0.79 -8.11
C TYR A 83 -2.98 0.41 -7.89
N SER A 84 -3.44 1.38 -7.10
CA SER A 84 -2.66 2.59 -6.79
C SER A 84 -2.56 2.87 -5.29
N HIS A 85 -3.11 2.00 -4.46
CA HIS A 85 -3.13 2.16 -3.02
C HIS A 85 -3.11 0.79 -2.36
N THR A 86 -2.35 0.70 -1.27
CA THR A 86 -2.24 -0.49 -0.42
C THR A 86 -2.59 -0.10 1.01
N ALA A 87 -3.37 -0.94 1.68
CA ALA A 87 -3.71 -0.80 3.08
C ALA A 87 -3.64 -2.17 3.76
N MET A 88 -3.64 -2.18 5.09
CA MET A 88 -3.59 -3.38 5.90
C MET A 88 -4.84 -3.49 6.77
N LEU A 89 -5.40 -4.69 6.89
CA LEU A 89 -6.49 -4.96 7.81
C LEU A 89 -5.98 -5.24 9.22
N LEU A 90 -6.76 -4.79 10.19
CA LEU A 90 -6.59 -5.05 11.62
C LEU A 90 -7.87 -5.69 12.15
N ARG A 91 -7.78 -6.94 12.61
CA ARG A 91 -8.88 -7.62 13.32
C ARG A 91 -8.75 -7.36 14.82
N SER A 92 -9.81 -6.87 15.43
CA SER A 92 -9.92 -6.61 16.88
C SER A 92 -8.69 -5.89 17.48
N PRO A 93 -8.26 -4.75 16.91
CA PRO A 93 -7.12 -4.02 17.45
C PRO A 93 -7.35 -3.64 18.93
N PRO A 94 -6.28 -3.63 19.76
CA PRO A 94 -6.35 -3.16 21.13
C PRO A 94 -7.03 -1.78 21.27
N LYS A 95 -7.85 -1.60 22.30
CA LYS A 95 -8.63 -0.36 22.53
C LYS A 95 -7.75 0.89 22.59
N ASP A 96 -6.57 0.78 23.17
CA ASP A 96 -5.65 1.91 23.30
C ASP A 96 -5.04 2.34 21.94
N ILE A 97 -4.89 1.40 20.99
CA ILE A 97 -4.54 1.75 19.60
C ILE A 97 -5.71 2.49 18.93
N LEU A 98 -6.95 2.01 19.09
CA LEU A 98 -8.12 2.70 18.55
C LEU A 98 -8.28 4.11 19.13
N GLN A 99 -8.06 4.29 20.44
CA GLN A 99 -8.08 5.60 21.10
C GLN A 99 -6.96 6.51 20.60
N LEU A 100 -5.74 5.98 20.43
CA LEU A 100 -4.61 6.73 19.91
C LEU A 100 -4.93 7.32 18.52
N TYR A 101 -5.54 6.52 17.65
CA TYR A 101 -5.99 6.94 16.32
C TYR A 101 -7.35 7.67 16.30
N LYS A 102 -7.92 7.97 17.47
CA LYS A 102 -9.20 8.69 17.63
C LYS A 102 -10.35 8.04 16.84
N VAL A 103 -10.35 6.71 16.77
CA VAL A 103 -11.41 5.95 16.11
C VAL A 103 -12.69 6.07 16.93
N GLU A 104 -13.76 6.53 16.30
CA GLU A 104 -15.09 6.60 16.93
C GLU A 104 -15.53 5.22 17.44
N ASP A 105 -16.18 5.19 18.60
CA ASP A 105 -16.80 3.96 19.10
C ASP A 105 -17.83 3.45 18.08
N CYS A 106 -17.51 2.31 17.47
CA CYS A 106 -18.36 1.68 16.46
C CYS A 106 -18.38 0.16 16.68
N PRO A 107 -19.50 -0.51 16.37
CA PRO A 107 -19.59 -1.97 16.44
C PRO A 107 -18.88 -2.61 15.23
N SER A 108 -17.56 -2.46 15.16
CA SER A 108 -16.73 -3.08 14.15
C SER A 108 -15.62 -3.86 14.83
N ASP A 109 -15.36 -5.06 14.32
CA ASP A 109 -14.20 -5.85 14.72
C ASP A 109 -13.08 -5.79 13.70
N THR A 110 -13.28 -5.12 12.57
CA THR A 110 -12.33 -5.11 11.46
C THR A 110 -12.11 -3.69 10.97
N TYR A 111 -10.84 -3.29 10.95
CA TYR A 111 -10.42 -1.94 10.63
C TYR A 111 -9.39 -1.95 9.51
N VAL A 112 -9.29 -0.84 8.79
CA VAL A 112 -8.26 -0.57 7.80
C VAL A 112 -7.25 0.39 8.42
N TRP A 113 -5.99 0.00 8.45
CA TRP A 113 -4.87 0.90 8.69
C TRP A 113 -4.22 1.26 7.35
N GLU A 114 -3.98 2.55 7.13
CA GLU A 114 -3.36 3.04 5.90
C GLU A 114 -2.53 4.29 6.13
N VAL A 115 -1.50 4.49 5.29
CA VAL A 115 -0.84 5.78 5.08
C VAL A 115 -1.49 6.44 3.86
N THR A 116 -2.06 7.63 3.99
CA THR A 116 -2.84 8.24 2.90
C THR A 116 -2.74 9.76 2.84
N ALA A 117 -2.65 10.28 1.61
CA ALA A 117 -2.63 11.72 1.33
C ALA A 117 -3.90 12.43 1.82
N GLN A 118 -5.01 11.70 1.97
CA GLN A 118 -6.30 12.26 2.40
C GLN A 118 -6.22 12.88 3.80
N VAL A 119 -5.49 12.22 4.71
CA VAL A 119 -5.25 12.71 6.08
C VAL A 119 -3.82 13.20 6.30
N LYS A 120 -3.00 13.20 5.24
CA LYS A 120 -1.58 13.58 5.25
C LYS A 120 -0.71 12.75 6.21
N GLY A 121 -1.10 11.50 6.48
CA GLY A 121 -0.40 10.61 7.41
C GLY A 121 -1.11 9.27 7.55
N THR A 122 -1.04 8.66 8.72
CA THR A 122 -1.73 7.40 9.01
C THR A 122 -3.14 7.59 9.57
N ARG A 123 -4.01 6.61 9.37
CA ARG A 123 -5.31 6.52 10.04
C ARG A 123 -5.74 5.08 10.25
N ILE A 124 -6.64 4.87 11.20
CA ILE A 124 -7.43 3.65 11.34
C ILE A 124 -8.90 3.99 11.10
N VAL A 125 -9.57 3.23 10.25
CA VAL A 125 -10.99 3.43 9.92
C VAL A 125 -11.73 2.09 9.98
N PRO A 126 -12.96 2.02 10.53
CA PRO A 126 -13.78 0.82 10.45
C PRO A 126 -13.94 0.38 8.99
N TRP A 127 -13.73 -0.90 8.70
CA TRP A 127 -13.62 -1.38 7.31
C TRP A 127 -14.85 -1.07 6.45
N LEU A 128 -16.06 -1.24 7.00
CA LEU A 128 -17.31 -0.90 6.30
C LEU A 128 -17.41 0.60 6.01
N LYS A 129 -17.00 1.46 6.96
CA LYS A 129 -16.96 2.92 6.78
C LYS A 129 -15.97 3.29 5.67
N TRP A 130 -14.81 2.64 5.67
CA TRP A 130 -13.75 2.85 4.68
C TRP A 130 -14.23 2.46 3.28
N ILE A 131 -14.78 1.25 3.09
CA ILE A 131 -15.30 0.80 1.79
C ILE A 131 -16.47 1.67 1.30
N ALA A 132 -17.39 2.05 2.18
CA ALA A 132 -18.51 2.90 1.79
C ALA A 132 -18.01 4.25 1.23
N ALA A 133 -17.10 4.90 1.95
CA ALA A 133 -16.51 6.18 1.53
C ALA A 133 -15.69 6.06 0.23
N GLU A 134 -14.91 4.99 0.09
CA GLU A 134 -14.14 4.74 -1.13
C GLU A 134 -15.04 4.42 -2.34
N THR A 135 -16.15 3.73 -2.13
CA THR A 135 -17.12 3.41 -3.18
C THR A 135 -17.88 4.66 -3.62
N GLU A 136 -18.34 5.48 -2.67
CA GLU A 136 -18.98 6.77 -2.97
C GLU A 136 -18.06 7.66 -3.81
N ARG A 137 -16.78 7.72 -3.45
CA ARG A 137 -15.80 8.58 -4.13
C ARG A 137 -15.47 8.11 -5.55
N ASN A 138 -15.42 6.81 -5.79
CA ASN A 138 -14.88 6.25 -7.03
C ASN A 138 -15.94 5.58 -7.93
N GLY A 139 -17.16 5.41 -7.44
CA GLY A 139 -18.32 4.88 -8.15
C GLY A 139 -18.41 3.34 -8.17
N ASP A 140 -19.53 2.83 -8.69
CA ASP A 140 -19.92 1.40 -8.61
C ASP A 140 -18.99 0.42 -9.34
N LYS A 141 -18.11 0.93 -10.21
CA LYS A 141 -17.14 0.11 -10.95
C LYS A 141 -15.81 -0.05 -10.19
N TYR A 142 -15.75 0.44 -8.96
CA TYR A 142 -14.55 0.40 -8.17
C TYR A 142 -14.21 -1.01 -7.72
N ILE A 143 -12.96 -1.40 -7.95
CA ILE A 143 -12.46 -2.73 -7.60
C ILE A 143 -11.59 -2.65 -6.36
N TYR A 144 -12.00 -3.41 -5.35
CA TYR A 144 -11.18 -3.77 -4.20
C TYR A 144 -10.69 -5.20 -4.38
N VAL A 145 -9.43 -5.43 -4.05
CA VAL A 145 -8.91 -6.77 -3.86
C VAL A 145 -8.38 -6.93 -2.45
N TRP A 146 -8.53 -8.14 -1.95
CA TRP A 146 -8.07 -8.59 -0.65
C TRP A 146 -7.11 -9.76 -0.85
N ARG A 147 -6.02 -9.78 -0.09
CA ARG A 147 -5.11 -10.93 0.03
C ARG A 147 -5.05 -11.35 1.49
N HIS A 148 -5.39 -12.60 1.75
CA HIS A 148 -5.41 -13.17 3.08
C HIS A 148 -4.00 -13.60 3.51
N LEU A 149 -3.54 -13.08 4.65
CA LEU A 149 -2.30 -13.46 5.30
C LEU A 149 -2.58 -14.60 6.29
N THR A 150 -1.93 -15.73 6.08
CA THR A 150 -2.09 -16.93 6.92
C THR A 150 -0.75 -17.38 7.49
N GLY A 151 -0.78 -18.20 8.55
CA GLY A 151 0.41 -18.87 9.06
C GLY A 151 1.42 -17.96 9.78
N ILE A 152 1.01 -16.77 10.22
CA ILE A 152 1.86 -15.91 11.05
C ILE A 152 1.82 -16.32 12.52
N SER A 153 2.92 -16.10 13.24
CA SER A 153 2.98 -16.35 14.68
C SER A 153 2.21 -15.29 15.47
N SER A 154 1.77 -15.63 16.68
CA SER A 154 1.19 -14.63 17.60
C SER A 154 2.17 -13.50 17.93
N GLN A 155 3.48 -13.78 17.91
CA GLN A 155 4.51 -12.75 18.10
C GLN A 155 4.55 -11.78 16.92
N ALA A 156 4.52 -12.27 15.69
CA ALA A 156 4.46 -11.42 14.50
C ALA A 156 3.18 -10.55 14.52
N GLN A 157 2.04 -11.14 14.85
CA GLN A 157 0.78 -10.39 15.00
C GLN A 157 0.85 -9.33 16.10
N ALA A 158 1.45 -9.63 17.26
CA ALA A 158 1.68 -8.65 18.31
C ALA A 158 2.57 -7.49 17.83
N THR A 159 3.64 -7.80 17.09
CA THR A 159 4.53 -6.80 16.51
C THR A 159 3.80 -5.92 15.50
N ILE A 160 2.86 -6.46 14.70
CA ILE A 160 2.01 -5.64 13.80
C ILE A 160 1.31 -4.54 14.59
N TYR A 161 0.67 -4.85 15.72
CA TYR A 161 0.01 -3.82 16.55
C TYR A 161 1.00 -2.84 17.19
N THR A 162 2.16 -3.32 17.64
CA THR A 162 3.22 -2.45 18.17
C THR A 162 3.66 -1.42 17.12
N GLU A 163 3.88 -1.84 15.88
CA GLU A 163 4.32 -0.94 14.82
C GLU A 163 3.21 -0.02 14.33
N VAL A 164 1.98 -0.49 14.25
CA VAL A 164 0.81 0.38 14.01
C VAL A 164 0.77 1.51 15.04
N ARG A 165 1.02 1.22 16.33
CA ARG A 165 1.10 2.26 17.38
C ARG A 165 2.27 3.22 17.12
N ASN A 166 3.45 2.70 16.82
CA ASN A 166 4.66 3.49 16.61
C ASN A 166 4.56 4.43 15.40
N LEU A 167 3.67 4.13 14.45
CA LEU A 167 3.48 4.89 13.22
C LEU A 167 2.27 5.85 13.25
N GLU A 168 1.65 6.13 14.40
CA GLU A 168 0.51 7.06 14.45
C GLU A 168 0.82 8.46 13.92
N SER A 169 2.02 8.98 14.20
CA SER A 169 2.44 10.29 13.74
C SER A 169 3.16 10.27 12.39
N LEU A 170 3.17 9.14 11.67
CA LEU A 170 3.87 9.02 10.39
C LEU A 170 3.21 9.91 9.34
N GLU A 171 3.99 10.80 8.73
CA GLU A 171 3.53 11.65 7.64
C GLU A 171 3.45 10.91 6.30
N TYR A 172 2.55 11.38 5.43
CA TYR A 172 2.49 10.90 4.05
C TYR A 172 3.62 11.51 3.20
N GLU A 173 4.35 10.67 2.46
CA GLU A 173 5.44 11.07 1.58
C GLU A 173 4.93 11.89 0.37
N LYS A 174 5.58 13.02 0.09
CA LYS A 174 5.19 14.00 -0.95
C LYS A 174 6.22 14.11 -2.07
N SER A 175 7.39 13.51 -1.88
CA SER A 175 8.53 13.58 -2.80
C SER A 175 8.29 12.70 -4.03
N GLN A 176 8.10 13.35 -5.17
CA GLN A 176 8.05 12.65 -6.47
C GLN A 176 9.34 11.89 -6.75
N MET A 177 10.49 12.38 -6.25
CA MET A 177 11.76 11.71 -6.41
C MET A 177 11.78 10.38 -5.64
N GLN A 178 11.26 10.35 -4.42
CA GLN A 178 11.16 9.11 -3.65
C GLN A 178 10.27 8.10 -4.34
N MET A 179 9.14 8.53 -4.90
CA MET A 179 8.27 7.66 -5.70
C MET A 179 9.00 7.09 -6.92
N ILE A 180 9.76 7.92 -7.65
CA ILE A 180 10.53 7.48 -8.81
C ILE A 180 11.59 6.46 -8.40
N LYS A 181 12.33 6.71 -7.31
CA LYS A 181 13.32 5.77 -6.80
C LYS A 181 12.69 4.45 -6.36
N ALA A 182 11.54 4.50 -5.69
CA ALA A 182 10.82 3.31 -5.27
C ALA A 182 10.43 2.45 -6.47
N LEU A 183 9.94 3.06 -7.56
CA LEU A 183 9.56 2.35 -8.80
C LEU A 183 10.71 1.57 -9.44
N VAL A 184 11.94 2.07 -9.35
CA VAL A 184 13.13 1.41 -9.92
C VAL A 184 14.01 0.74 -8.87
N HIS A 185 13.50 0.61 -7.64
CA HIS A 185 14.18 0.01 -6.49
C HIS A 185 15.55 0.65 -6.19
N ALA A 186 15.67 1.97 -6.32
CA ALA A 186 16.93 2.72 -6.20
C ALA A 186 17.11 3.45 -4.85
N ASN A 187 16.27 3.19 -3.84
CA ASN A 187 16.58 3.60 -2.48
C ASN A 187 17.58 2.64 -1.84
N ASP A 188 18.54 3.20 -1.11
CA ASP A 188 19.62 2.43 -0.46
C ASP A 188 19.28 2.03 0.98
N ASN A 189 18.29 2.67 1.59
CA ASN A 189 17.92 2.47 2.99
C ASN A 189 16.41 2.64 3.19
N ASP A 190 15.90 2.07 4.28
CA ASP A 190 14.57 2.41 4.76
C ASP A 190 14.57 3.85 5.31
N ASP A 191 13.59 4.65 4.89
CA ASP A 191 13.29 5.95 5.46
C ASP A 191 11.81 6.00 5.82
N MET A 192 11.50 6.08 7.12
CA MET A 192 10.14 6.21 7.65
C MET A 192 9.90 7.59 8.28
N SER A 193 10.67 8.61 7.90
CA SER A 193 10.35 10.00 8.27
C SER A 193 9.04 10.46 7.63
N SER A 194 8.74 9.92 6.44
CA SER A 194 7.42 9.89 5.81
C SER A 194 7.32 8.63 4.97
N ALA A 195 6.10 8.22 4.57
CA ALA A 195 5.94 7.01 3.77
C ALA A 195 4.80 7.11 2.74
N PHE A 196 4.93 6.37 1.65
CA PHE A 196 3.79 6.00 0.81
C PHE A 196 2.98 4.85 1.45
N CYS A 197 1.78 4.63 0.92
CA CYS A 197 0.85 3.62 1.41
C CYS A 197 1.44 2.20 1.48
N SER A 198 2.18 1.77 0.45
CA SER A 198 2.84 0.46 0.36
C SER A 198 4.05 0.34 1.29
N GLU A 199 4.83 1.42 1.43
CA GLU A 199 6.05 1.44 2.25
C GLU A 199 5.73 1.25 3.73
N GLY A 200 4.66 1.88 4.23
CA GLY A 200 4.22 1.70 5.61
C GLY A 200 3.82 0.26 5.93
N VAL A 201 3.11 -0.39 5.01
CA VAL A 201 2.74 -1.81 5.14
C VAL A 201 3.98 -2.71 5.10
N ALA A 202 4.87 -2.47 4.13
CA ALA A 202 6.12 -3.23 4.02
C ALA A 202 7.01 -3.07 5.27
N HIS A 203 7.04 -1.88 5.85
CA HIS A 203 7.75 -1.61 7.10
C HIS A 203 7.21 -2.45 8.25
N ILE A 204 5.90 -2.45 8.45
CA ILE A 204 5.25 -3.26 9.48
C ILE A 204 5.56 -4.75 9.27
N TYR A 205 5.46 -5.24 8.04
CA TYR A 205 5.77 -6.63 7.70
C TYR A 205 7.24 -6.98 8.01
N LYS A 206 8.18 -6.11 7.64
CA LYS A 206 9.62 -6.28 7.93
C LYS A 206 9.88 -6.32 9.44
N LYS A 207 9.26 -5.42 10.20
CA LYS A 207 9.39 -5.37 11.67
C LYS A 207 8.76 -6.57 12.36
N ALA A 208 7.65 -7.07 11.83
CA ALA A 208 7.00 -8.29 12.29
C ALA A 208 7.77 -9.58 11.94
N GLY A 209 8.91 -9.48 11.24
CA GLY A 209 9.69 -10.64 10.80
C GLY A 209 9.04 -11.42 9.66
N LEU A 210 8.06 -10.81 8.98
CA LEU A 210 7.40 -11.40 7.82
C LEU A 210 8.23 -11.23 6.56
N LEU A 211 9.01 -10.14 6.45
CA LEU A 211 9.93 -9.90 5.34
C LEU A 211 11.39 -10.01 5.78
N PRO A 212 12.31 -10.38 4.87
CA PRO A 212 13.74 -10.37 5.14
C PRO A 212 14.23 -8.99 5.58
N SER A 213 15.13 -8.96 6.56
CA SER A 213 15.72 -7.72 7.07
C SER A 213 16.48 -6.92 6.00
N ALA A 214 16.89 -7.58 4.90
CA ALA A 214 17.57 -6.96 3.77
C ALA A 214 16.61 -6.23 2.79
N VAL A 215 15.30 -6.48 2.86
CA VAL A 215 14.32 -5.78 2.00
C VAL A 215 14.33 -4.29 2.36
N ILE A 216 14.48 -3.43 1.36
CA ILE A 216 14.37 -1.98 1.54
C ILE A 216 12.92 -1.58 1.35
N THR A 217 12.25 -1.16 2.42
CA THR A 217 10.80 -0.91 2.46
C THR A 217 10.41 0.32 1.66
N SER A 218 11.32 1.30 1.55
CA SER A 218 11.18 2.49 0.69
C SER A 218 11.31 2.17 -0.81
N ASN A 219 11.57 0.91 -1.19
CA ASN A 219 11.48 0.43 -2.57
C ASN A 219 10.18 -0.31 -2.86
N GLN A 220 9.28 -0.45 -1.88
CA GLN A 220 8.05 -1.23 -2.07
C GLN A 220 6.92 -0.35 -2.57
N THR A 221 6.39 -0.71 -3.72
CA THR A 221 5.27 -0.08 -4.41
C THR A 221 3.99 -0.90 -4.21
N THR A 222 2.84 -0.35 -4.61
CA THR A 222 1.58 -1.13 -4.60
C THR A 222 1.66 -2.35 -5.52
N ALA A 223 2.45 -2.30 -6.60
CA ALA A 223 2.60 -3.45 -7.50
C ALA A 223 3.17 -4.67 -6.79
N ASP A 224 4.14 -4.47 -5.87
CA ASP A 224 4.82 -5.55 -5.17
C ASP A 224 3.88 -6.38 -4.30
N PHE A 225 2.78 -5.79 -3.81
CA PHE A 225 1.75 -6.49 -3.06
C PHE A 225 0.76 -7.27 -3.94
N SER A 226 0.90 -7.20 -5.27
CA SER A 226 0.02 -7.89 -6.21
C SER A 226 0.65 -9.14 -6.81
N HIS A 227 -0.07 -10.26 -6.70
CA HIS A 227 0.27 -11.51 -7.38
C HIS A 227 0.20 -11.36 -8.90
N TYR A 228 -0.75 -10.55 -9.39
CA TYR A 228 -1.02 -10.41 -10.81
C TYR A 228 -0.17 -9.34 -11.49
N TYR A 229 0.31 -8.31 -10.80
CA TYR A 229 1.04 -7.21 -11.43
C TYR A 229 2.52 -7.14 -11.05
N SER A 230 2.95 -7.83 -10.00
CA SER A 230 4.37 -7.87 -9.63
C SER A 230 5.15 -8.89 -10.47
N ASN A 231 6.39 -8.55 -10.81
CA ASN A 231 7.40 -9.53 -11.22
C ASN A 231 8.18 -10.12 -10.03
N ALA A 232 7.96 -9.57 -8.84
CA ALA A 232 8.57 -9.96 -7.57
C ALA A 232 7.51 -9.87 -6.46
N ASP A 233 6.49 -10.73 -6.53
CA ASP A 233 5.39 -10.75 -5.55
C ASP A 233 5.97 -10.80 -4.13
N LEU A 234 5.63 -9.80 -3.31
CA LEU A 234 6.08 -9.70 -1.92
C LEU A 234 5.62 -10.91 -1.10
N GLY A 235 4.53 -11.56 -1.51
CA GLY A 235 4.07 -12.84 -0.96
C GLY A 235 5.10 -13.96 -1.09
N ASP A 236 5.88 -13.99 -2.18
CA ASP A 236 6.93 -15.00 -2.41
C ASP A 236 8.19 -14.71 -1.58
N GLN A 237 8.31 -13.50 -1.04
CA GLN A 237 9.44 -13.08 -0.22
C GLN A 237 9.20 -13.28 1.28
N LEU A 238 8.01 -13.71 1.69
CA LEU A 238 7.68 -13.86 3.10
C LEU A 238 8.54 -14.95 3.79
N GLN A 239 9.13 -14.60 4.92
CA GLN A 239 9.89 -15.53 5.77
C GLN A 239 8.99 -16.33 6.72
N GLN A 240 7.79 -15.80 6.99
CA GLN A 240 6.77 -16.44 7.80
C GLN A 240 5.39 -16.15 7.22
N GLY A 241 4.54 -17.17 7.24
CA GLY A 241 3.19 -17.10 6.70
C GLY A 241 3.16 -17.12 5.18
N SER A 242 1.98 -16.89 4.63
CA SER A 242 1.75 -16.81 3.18
C SER A 242 0.61 -15.85 2.87
N LEU A 243 0.77 -15.08 1.79
CA LEU A 243 -0.31 -14.28 1.21
C LEU A 243 -1.01 -15.08 0.12
N ALA A 244 -2.31 -15.34 0.32
CA ALA A 244 -3.14 -15.92 -0.73
C ALA A 244 -3.18 -15.02 -1.99
N PRO A 245 -3.49 -15.58 -3.17
CA PRO A 245 -3.80 -14.78 -4.35
C PRO A 245 -4.92 -13.77 -4.07
N GLU A 246 -4.96 -12.68 -4.84
CA GLU A 246 -6.04 -11.69 -4.72
C GLU A 246 -7.40 -12.33 -4.94
N VAL A 247 -8.35 -11.90 -4.12
CA VAL A 247 -9.78 -12.06 -4.39
C VAL A 247 -10.43 -10.69 -4.44
N ARG A 248 -11.32 -10.50 -5.41
CA ARG A 248 -12.14 -9.30 -5.50
C ARG A 248 -13.23 -9.34 -4.45
N VAL A 249 -13.43 -8.22 -3.77
CA VAL A 249 -14.52 -8.07 -2.81
C VAL A 249 -15.69 -7.36 -3.50
N ASN A 250 -16.82 -8.05 -3.60
CA ASN A 250 -18.06 -7.45 -4.11
C ASN A 250 -18.71 -6.62 -3.00
N VAL A 251 -18.61 -5.29 -3.13
CA VAL A 251 -19.09 -4.31 -2.15
C VAL A 251 -20.49 -3.77 -2.46
N LYS A 252 -21.20 -4.37 -3.41
CA LYS A 252 -22.57 -3.95 -3.74
C LYS A 252 -23.46 -4.01 -2.49
N ASN A 253 -24.30 -2.99 -2.35
CA ASN A 253 -25.26 -2.84 -1.25
C ASN A 253 -24.62 -2.68 0.15
N ILE A 254 -23.34 -2.33 0.24
CA ILE A 254 -22.77 -1.87 1.53
C ILE A 254 -23.44 -0.55 1.90
N GLN A 255 -23.91 -0.47 3.13
CA GLN A 255 -24.43 0.75 3.75
C GLN A 255 -23.62 1.05 5.01
N TRP A 256 -23.33 2.33 5.22
CA TRP A 256 -22.73 2.83 6.46
C TRP A 256 -23.56 4.00 7.00
N PRO A 257 -24.02 3.97 8.27
CA PRO A 257 -23.95 2.82 9.18
C PRO A 257 -24.75 1.61 8.64
N PRO A 258 -24.42 0.37 9.05
CA PRO A 258 -25.24 -0.78 8.71
C PRO A 258 -26.65 -0.62 9.29
N ALA A 259 -27.66 -1.04 8.52
CA ALA A 259 -29.07 -0.98 8.90
C ALA A 259 -29.42 -1.90 10.09
#